data_AF-A0AAD6B305-F1
#
_entry.id   AF-A0AAD6B305-F1
#
_cell.length_a   1.000
_cell.length_b   1.000
_cell.length_c   1.000
_cell.angle_alpha   90.00
_cell.angle_beta   90.00
_cell.angle_gamma   90.00
#
_symmetry.space_group_name_H-M   'P 1'
#
loop_
_entity.id
_entity.type
_entity.pdbx_description
1 polymer ?
#
loop_
_entity_poly.entity_id
_entity_poly.type
_entity_poly.pdbx_seq_one_letter_code
_entity_poly.pdbx_strand_id
1 'polypeptide(L)'
;MLCKELKEAFVSEGKAANRDSLIVAASVSAEKATIDASYQVPQIAMHLDFINVLTFDFHGPWESVTGHHNPLYKGSQDTGNKTYSTDYAMRYWRDQGAPAQKLNLGLAAYGRAFDLLYRLAFILMELQPS
;
A
#
# COMPACT_ATOMS: atom_id res chain seq x y z
N MET A 1 -11.31 11.06 -14.45
CA MET A 1 -12.43 12.02 -14.53
C MET A 1 -12.66 12.68 -13.17
N LEU A 2 -13.03 11.92 -12.12
CA LEU A 2 -13.27 12.48 -10.77
C LEU A 2 -12.13 13.32 -10.18
N CYS A 3 -10.89 12.81 -10.12
CA CYS A 3 -9.77 13.57 -9.53
C CYS A 3 -9.50 14.91 -10.24
N LYS A 4 -9.70 14.94 -11.56
CA LYS A 4 -9.55 16.15 -12.37
C LYS A 4 -10.58 17.19 -11.97
N GLU A 5 -11.86 16.82 -12.03
CA GLU A 5 -12.97 17.71 -11.74
C GLU A 5 -12.91 18.24 -10.30
N LEU A 6 -12.55 17.38 -9.35
CA LEU A 6 -12.40 17.78 -7.95
C LEU A 6 -11.27 18.82 -7.78
N LYS A 7 -10.11 18.59 -8.40
CA LYS A 7 -8.98 19.53 -8.34
C LYS A 7 -9.34 20.86 -9.00
N GLU A 8 -9.97 20.83 -10.17
CA GLU A 8 -10.41 22.03 -10.88
C GLU A 8 -11.43 22.84 -10.06
N ALA A 9 -12.39 22.18 -9.42
CA ALA A 9 -13.37 22.82 -8.54
C ALA A 9 -12.71 23.48 -7.32
N PHE A 10 -11.77 22.78 -6.66
CA PHE A 10 -11.04 23.33 -5.51
C PHE A 10 -10.14 24.51 -5.88
N VAL A 11 -9.54 24.49 -7.08
CA VAL A 11 -8.77 25.63 -7.59
C VAL A 11 -9.69 26.81 -7.91
N SER A 12 -10.84 26.57 -8.53
CA SER A 12 -11.81 27.61 -8.87
C SER A 12 -12.36 28.30 -7.61
N GLU A 13 -12.73 27.51 -6.61
CA GLU A 13 -13.25 28.01 -5.35
C GLU A 13 -12.21 28.82 -4.57
N GLY A 14 -10.97 28.32 -4.46
CA GLY A 14 -9.88 29.06 -3.80
C GLY A 14 -9.63 30.42 -4.45
N LYS A 15 -9.63 30.49 -5.78
CA LYS A 15 -9.51 31.76 -6.53
C LYS A 15 -10.68 32.70 -6.25
N ALA A 16 -11.92 32.20 -6.27
CA ALA A 16 -13.11 33.02 -6.03
C ALA A 16 -13.16 33.58 -4.61
N ALA A 17 -12.67 32.82 -3.62
CA ALA A 17 -12.63 33.21 -2.22
C ALA A 17 -11.33 33.91 -1.80
N ASN A 18 -10.39 34.17 -2.74
CA ASN A 18 -9.06 34.73 -2.47
C ASN A 18 -8.30 34.00 -1.36
N ARG A 19 -8.27 32.67 -1.42
CA ARG A 19 -7.60 31.78 -0.46
C ARG A 19 -6.86 30.65 -1.18
N ASP A 20 -5.99 29.96 -0.45
CA ASP A 20 -5.32 28.78 -0.97
C ASP A 20 -6.33 27.68 -1.33
N SER A 21 -6.07 26.97 -2.43
CA SER A 21 -6.91 25.86 -2.87
C SER A 21 -6.83 24.69 -1.90
N LEU A 22 -7.94 23.99 -1.72
CA LEU A 22 -7.97 22.77 -0.92
C LEU A 22 -7.09 21.66 -1.53
N ILE A 23 -6.54 20.81 -0.67
CA ILE A 23 -5.71 19.66 -1.03
C ILE A 23 -6.59 18.52 -1.53
N VAL A 24 -6.14 17.84 -2.58
CA VAL A 24 -6.71 16.58 -3.07
C VAL A 24 -5.66 15.49 -2.95
N ALA A 25 -5.94 14.48 -2.13
CA ALA A 25 -5.08 13.31 -1.98
C ALA A 25 -5.91 12.02 -2.06
N ALA A 26 -5.25 10.90 -2.34
CA ALA A 26 -5.89 9.59 -2.37
C ALA A 26 -5.01 8.54 -1.68
N SER A 27 -5.68 7.59 -1.01
CA SER A 27 -5.06 6.35 -0.55
C SER A 27 -5.29 5.27 -1.59
N VAL A 28 -4.23 4.60 -2.03
CA VAL A 28 -4.25 3.70 -3.20
C VAL A 28 -3.60 2.35 -2.89
N SER A 29 -3.97 1.33 -3.67
CA SER A 29 -3.40 -0.01 -3.51
C SER A 29 -1.91 -0.06 -3.82
N ALA A 30 -1.19 -0.93 -3.10
CA ALA A 30 0.18 -1.31 -3.37
C ALA A 30 0.30 -2.55 -4.30
N GLU A 31 -0.81 -3.21 -4.61
CA GLU A 31 -0.82 -4.44 -5.39
C GLU A 31 -0.78 -4.17 -6.90
N LYS A 32 0.21 -4.74 -7.58
CA LYS A 32 0.40 -4.59 -9.03
C LYS A 32 -0.89 -4.83 -9.83
N ALA A 33 -1.60 -5.91 -9.53
CA ALA A 33 -2.80 -6.28 -10.28
C ALA A 33 -3.91 -5.22 -10.15
N THR A 34 -4.13 -4.69 -8.94
CA THR A 34 -5.07 -3.59 -8.71
C THR A 34 -4.60 -2.32 -9.40
N ILE A 35 -3.31 -2.01 -9.33
CA ILE A 35 -2.74 -0.82 -9.97
C ILE A 35 -3.02 -0.83 -11.47
N ASP A 36 -2.69 -1.95 -12.13
CA ASP A 36 -2.88 -2.11 -13.57
C ASP A 36 -4.34 -2.07 -13.99
N ALA A 37 -5.23 -2.68 -13.21
CA ALA A 37 -6.65 -2.79 -13.54
C ALA A 37 -7.44 -1.51 -13.24
N SER A 38 -7.03 -0.72 -12.25
CA SER A 38 -7.88 0.33 -11.66
C SER A 38 -7.33 1.75 -11.79
N TYR A 39 -6.03 1.94 -12.01
CA TYR A 39 -5.42 3.27 -11.95
C TYR A 39 -4.78 3.69 -13.27
N GLN A 40 -5.28 4.80 -13.82
CA GLN A 40 -4.57 5.57 -14.85
C GLN A 40 -3.51 6.44 -14.15
N VAL A 41 -2.40 5.82 -13.76
CA VAL A 41 -1.40 6.38 -12.84
C VAL A 41 -0.93 7.79 -13.22
N PRO A 42 -0.51 8.08 -14.46
CA PRO A 42 -0.11 9.43 -14.85
C PRO A 42 -1.23 10.47 -14.69
N GLN A 43 -2.44 10.10 -15.06
CA GLN A 43 -3.61 10.98 -15.05
C GLN A 43 -4.03 11.32 -13.63
N ILE A 44 -4.06 10.34 -12.72
CA ILE A 44 -4.39 10.62 -11.32
C ILE A 44 -3.28 11.42 -10.63
N ALA A 45 -2.01 11.09 -10.89
CA ALA A 45 -0.87 11.78 -10.29
C ALA A 45 -0.76 13.25 -10.73
N MET A 46 -1.28 13.60 -11.90
CA MET A 46 -1.38 14.97 -12.37
C MET A 46 -2.32 15.82 -11.50
N HIS A 47 -3.41 15.23 -11.00
CA HIS A 47 -4.48 15.97 -10.32
C HIS A 47 -4.45 15.88 -8.79
N LEU A 48 -3.74 14.89 -8.24
CA LEU A 48 -3.53 14.75 -6.80
C LEU A 48 -2.32 15.56 -6.34
N ASP A 49 -2.40 16.18 -5.16
CA ASP A 49 -1.28 16.85 -4.51
C ASP A 49 -0.26 15.82 -3.99
N PHE A 50 -0.75 14.74 -3.38
CA PHE A 50 0.06 13.56 -3.01
C PHE A 50 -0.79 12.28 -2.97
N ILE A 51 -0.12 11.14 -2.95
CA ILE A 51 -0.68 9.79 -3.02
C ILE A 51 -0.15 8.98 -1.85
N ASN A 52 -1.04 8.44 -1.02
CA ASN A 52 -0.67 7.55 0.08
C ASN A 52 -0.78 6.09 -0.40
N VAL A 53 0.34 5.44 -0.66
CA VAL A 53 0.35 4.05 -1.10
C VAL A 53 0.20 3.15 0.12
N LEU A 54 -0.86 2.34 0.17
CA LEU A 54 -1.18 1.44 1.27
C LEU A 54 -0.27 0.20 1.21
N THR A 55 1.01 0.38 1.56
CA THR A 55 2.06 -0.65 1.49
C THR A 55 1.99 -1.67 2.64
N PHE A 56 0.81 -2.05 3.06
CA PHE A 56 0.56 -3.01 4.13
C PHE A 56 -0.56 -3.97 3.71
N ASP A 57 -0.82 -4.98 4.54
CA ASP A 57 -1.77 -6.05 4.24
C ASP A 57 -1.41 -6.90 3.02
N PHE A 58 -0.12 -6.98 2.72
CA PHE A 58 0.38 -7.91 1.70
C PHE A 58 0.11 -9.38 2.06
N HIS A 59 0.12 -9.69 3.36
CA HIS A 59 -0.11 -11.02 3.91
C HIS A 59 -1.06 -10.95 5.09
N GLY A 60 -1.88 -11.98 5.30
CA GLY A 60 -2.85 -11.99 6.39
C GLY A 60 -3.58 -13.32 6.56
N PRO A 61 -4.52 -13.40 7.52
CA PRO A 61 -5.19 -14.65 7.92
C PRO A 61 -6.05 -15.31 6.83
N TRP A 62 -6.19 -14.67 5.66
CA TRP A 62 -6.79 -15.24 4.46
C TRP A 62 -5.86 -16.20 3.71
N GLU A 63 -4.58 -16.25 4.06
CA GLU A 63 -3.58 -17.19 3.52
C GLU A 63 -3.35 -18.38 4.46
N SER A 64 -2.92 -19.52 3.92
CA SER A 64 -2.60 -20.73 4.71
C SER A 64 -1.19 -20.77 5.28
N VAL A 65 -0.32 -19.84 4.85
CA VAL A 65 1.08 -19.74 5.27
C VAL A 65 1.32 -18.36 5.85
N THR A 66 2.08 -18.28 6.95
CA THR A 66 2.41 -17.01 7.60
C THR A 66 3.26 -16.13 6.68
N GLY A 67 2.94 -14.84 6.64
CA GLY A 67 3.71 -13.82 5.94
C GLY A 67 3.72 -12.49 6.68
N HIS A 68 4.75 -11.68 6.46
CA HIS A 68 4.86 -10.36 7.08
C HIS A 68 3.99 -9.35 6.32
N HIS A 69 2.96 -8.76 6.94
CA HIS A 69 1.97 -7.97 6.19
C HIS A 69 2.48 -6.62 5.63
N ASN A 70 3.58 -6.08 6.15
CA ASN A 70 4.20 -4.82 5.69
C ASN A 70 5.72 -5.00 5.50
N PRO A 71 6.19 -5.90 4.61
CA PRO A 71 7.61 -6.15 4.44
C PRO A 71 8.25 -5.05 3.60
N LEU A 72 9.41 -4.54 4.03
CA LEU A 72 10.15 -3.54 3.24
C LEU A 72 10.66 -4.15 1.93
N TYR A 73 11.25 -5.35 2.04
CA TYR A 73 11.74 -6.18 0.94
C TYR A 73 11.16 -7.57 1.04
N LYS A 74 11.17 -8.31 -0.07
CA LYS A 74 10.78 -9.72 -0.09
C LYS A 74 11.68 -10.55 0.85
N GLY A 75 11.08 -11.40 1.68
CA GLY A 75 11.82 -12.35 2.51
C GLY A 75 12.50 -13.44 1.68
N SER A 76 13.66 -13.93 2.14
CA SER A 76 14.42 -14.98 1.43
C SER A 76 13.68 -16.32 1.33
N GLN A 77 12.83 -16.62 2.32
CA GLN A 77 12.00 -17.84 2.37
C GLN A 77 10.58 -17.60 1.85
N ASP A 78 10.28 -16.39 1.37
CA ASP A 78 8.95 -16.05 0.92
C ASP A 78 8.68 -16.69 -0.45
N THR A 79 7.77 -17.65 -0.48
CA THR A 79 7.36 -18.35 -1.70
C THR A 79 6.21 -17.65 -2.41
N GLY A 80 5.65 -16.60 -1.81
CA GLY A 80 4.51 -15.85 -2.33
C GLY A 80 4.84 -14.94 -3.50
N ASN A 81 3.88 -14.07 -3.82
CA ASN A 81 3.97 -13.14 -4.93
C ASN A 81 5.18 -12.21 -4.76
N LYS A 82 6.09 -12.20 -5.74
CA LYS A 82 7.32 -11.37 -5.69
C LYS A 82 7.04 -9.86 -5.66
N THR A 83 5.81 -9.45 -5.96
CA THR A 83 5.39 -8.05 -5.94
C THR A 83 4.98 -7.56 -4.56
N TYR A 84 4.86 -8.45 -3.56
CA TYR A 84 4.32 -8.13 -2.23
C TYR A 84 5.41 -7.61 -1.30
N SER A 85 5.93 -6.44 -1.63
CA SER A 85 6.85 -5.69 -0.76
C SER A 85 6.70 -4.20 -0.99
N THR A 86 7.00 -3.43 0.06
CA THR A 86 6.94 -1.96 0.04
C THR A 86 7.85 -1.38 -1.04
N ASP A 87 9.09 -1.86 -1.13
CA ASP A 87 10.05 -1.42 -2.15
C ASP A 87 9.55 -1.69 -3.58
N TYR A 88 8.99 -2.88 -3.84
CA TYR A 88 8.41 -3.19 -5.15
C TYR A 88 7.25 -2.24 -5.48
N ALA A 89 6.28 -2.09 -4.56
CA ALA A 89 5.08 -1.30 -4.79
C ALA A 89 5.41 0.18 -5.07
N MET A 90 6.32 0.77 -4.28
CA MET A 90 6.73 2.17 -4.45
C MET A 90 7.48 2.38 -5.77
N ARG A 91 8.38 1.45 -6.14
CA ARG A 91 9.05 1.48 -7.45
C ARG A 91 8.05 1.33 -8.59
N TYR A 92 7.07 0.44 -8.44
CA TYR A 92 6.06 0.21 -9.47
C TYR A 92 5.20 1.46 -9.73
N TRP A 93 4.71 2.12 -8.67
CA TRP A 93 3.98 3.39 -8.81
C TRP A 93 4.78 4.46 -9.54
N ARG A 94 6.06 4.60 -9.20
CA ARG A 94 6.98 5.51 -9.89
C ARG A 94 7.16 5.13 -11.36
N ASP A 95 7.40 3.86 -11.63
CA ASP A 95 7.67 3.35 -12.99
C ASP A 95 6.42 3.42 -13.89
N GLN A 96 5.21 3.41 -13.29
CA GLN A 96 3.94 3.69 -13.98
C GLN A 96 3.69 5.20 -14.23
N GLY A 97 4.59 6.08 -13.80
CA GLY A 97 4.56 7.51 -14.11
C GLY A 97 4.12 8.43 -12.98
N ALA A 98 3.99 7.94 -11.73
CA ALA A 98 3.77 8.82 -10.59
C ALA A 98 5.07 9.54 -10.20
N PRO A 99 5.08 10.88 -10.03
CA PRO A 99 6.24 11.61 -9.54
C PRO A 99 6.61 11.16 -8.12
N ALA A 100 7.88 10.80 -7.90
CA ALA A 100 8.34 10.25 -6.63
C ALA A 100 8.07 11.16 -5.43
N GLN A 101 8.14 12.48 -5.61
CA GLN A 101 7.91 13.48 -4.56
C GLN A 101 6.44 13.55 -4.11
N LYS A 102 5.51 12.97 -4.88
CA LYS A 102 4.09 12.88 -4.53
C LYS A 102 3.74 11.56 -3.84
N LEU A 103 4.66 10.59 -3.78
CA LEU A 103 4.39 9.26 -3.23
C LEU A 103 4.75 9.21 -1.75
N ASN A 104 3.74 9.01 -0.90
CA ASN A 104 3.91 8.73 0.52
C ASN A 104 3.81 7.22 0.78
N LEU A 105 4.77 6.69 1.53
CA LEU A 105 4.83 5.30 1.95
C LEU A 105 3.88 5.08 3.14
N GLY A 106 3.01 4.08 3.05
CA GLY A 106 2.11 3.69 4.13
C GLY A 106 2.80 2.89 5.22
N LEU A 107 2.72 3.37 6.46
CA LEU A 107 3.23 2.68 7.65
C LEU A 107 2.07 2.16 8.48
N ALA A 108 2.04 0.85 8.73
CA ALA A 108 1.04 0.24 9.57
C ALA A 108 1.47 0.26 11.04
N ALA A 109 0.67 0.92 11.90
CA ALA A 109 0.82 0.88 13.36
C ALA A 109 0.08 -0.31 14.01
N TYR A 110 -0.10 -1.40 13.24
CA TYR A 110 -0.77 -2.63 13.65
C TYR A 110 -0.11 -3.82 12.96
N GLY A 111 -0.45 -5.05 13.39
CA GLY A 111 0.03 -6.29 12.77
C GLY A 111 -1.11 -7.21 12.34
N ARG A 112 -0.77 -8.21 11.51
CA ARG A 112 -1.66 -9.33 11.14
C ARG A 112 -1.19 -10.59 11.87
N ALA A 113 -2.14 -11.36 12.40
CA ALA A 113 -1.86 -12.59 13.14
C ALA A 113 -2.41 -13.82 12.39
N PHE A 114 -1.81 -14.97 12.67
CA PHE A 114 -2.18 -16.27 12.11
C PHE A 114 -2.31 -17.29 13.24
N ASP A 115 -3.23 -18.23 13.10
CA ASP A 115 -3.29 -19.42 13.93
C ASP A 115 -2.49 -20.55 13.29
N LEU A 116 -1.48 -21.06 14.01
CA LEU A 116 -0.63 -22.14 13.50
C LEU A 116 -1.33 -23.50 13.60
N LEU A 117 -1.32 -24.25 12.51
CA LEU A 117 -1.89 -25.62 12.42
C LEU A 117 -1.35 -26.57 13.51
N TYR A 118 -0.10 -26.44 13.92
CA TYR A 118 0.54 -27.28 14.95
C TYR A 118 0.76 -26.53 16.27
N ARG A 119 -0.21 -25.72 16.70
CA ARG A 119 -0.16 -24.95 17.97
C ARG A 119 0.22 -25.80 19.19
N LEU A 120 -0.14 -27.09 19.20
CA LEU A 120 0.17 -28.03 20.29
C LEU A 120 1.59 -28.63 20.21
N ALA A 121 2.17 -28.79 19.01
CA ALA A 121 3.50 -29.38 18.88
C ALA A 121 4.59 -28.43 19.42
N PHE A 122 4.43 -27.12 19.24
CA PHE A 122 5.36 -26.13 19.78
C PHE A 122 5.38 -26.11 21.31
N ILE A 123 4.20 -26.16 21.95
CA ILE A 123 4.10 -26.20 23.42
C ILE A 123 4.63 -27.53 23.98
N LEU A 124 4.39 -28.65 23.28
CA LEU A 124 4.91 -29.96 23.70
C LEU A 124 6.42 -30.11 23.49
N MET A 125 7.03 -29.41 22.53
CA MET A 125 8.49 -29.38 22.35
C MET A 125 9.21 -28.56 23.42
N GLU A 126 8.60 -27.51 23.97
CA GLU A 126 9.17 -26.76 25.11
C GLU A 126 9.00 -27.47 26.46
N LEU A 127 8.12 -28.48 26.54
CA LEU A 127 7.84 -29.24 27.77
C LEU A 127 8.60 -30.58 27.88
N GLN A 128 9.56 -30.86 27.00
CA GLN A 128 10.46 -31.99 27.17
C GLN A 128 11.69 -31.55 28.00
N PRO A 129 11.86 -32.00 29.25
CA PRO A 129 13.09 -31.75 30.00
C PRO A 129 14.24 -32.54 29.37
N SER A 130 15.43 -31.93 29.37
CA SER A 130 16.71 -32.56 29.04
C SER A 130 17.05 -33.75 29.93
#